data_AF-A0A1C2GJ73-F1
#
_entry.id   AF-A0A1C2GJ73-F1
#
_cell.length_a   1.000
_cell.length_b   1.000
_cell.length_c   1.000
_cell.angle_alpha   90.00
_cell.angle_beta   90.00
_cell.angle_gamma   90.00
#
_symmetry.space_group_name_H-M   'P 1'
#
loop_
_entity.id
_entity.type
_entity.pdbx_description
1 polymer ?
#
loop_
_entity_poly.entity_id
_entity_poly.type
_entity_poly.pdbx_seq_one_letter_code
_entity_poly.pdbx_strand_id
1 'polypeptide(L)'
;MKRSTITIIGVLLIVVGLCFKSCQDGYEIDNGKVYYNYNVWLRDSDEGRINYIDSADAATFKELGHSNYAVDKNSVYYKQYRIYGADPLSFYIINPDSATDKYATYGFEKRFVRSR
;
A
#
# COMPACT_ATOMS: atom_id res chain seq x y z
N MET A 1 -22.16 37.47 -24.66
CA MET A 1 -20.87 36.99 -24.10
C MET A 1 -21.04 36.77 -22.60
N LYS A 2 -21.24 35.51 -22.17
CA LYS A 2 -21.30 35.18 -20.73
C LYS A 2 -19.87 35.20 -20.18
N ARG A 3 -19.57 36.14 -19.27
CA ARG A 3 -18.29 36.17 -18.57
C ARG A 3 -18.31 35.05 -17.53
N SER A 4 -17.55 33.99 -17.80
CA SER A 4 -17.37 32.87 -16.87
C SER A 4 -16.41 33.30 -15.77
N THR A 5 -16.95 33.74 -14.63
CA THR A 5 -16.18 33.96 -13.41
C THR A 5 -15.85 32.60 -12.79
N ILE A 6 -14.70 32.05 -13.17
CA ILE A 6 -14.05 30.98 -12.42
C ILE A 6 -13.59 31.64 -11.10
N THR A 7 -14.34 31.43 -10.03
CA THR A 7 -14.09 32.06 -8.72
C THR A 7 -12.74 31.59 -8.18
N ILE A 8 -11.90 32.53 -7.73
CA ILE A 8 -10.55 32.27 -7.16
C ILE A 8 -10.59 31.18 -6.05
N ILE A 9 -11.70 31.09 -5.31
CA ILE A 9 -11.95 30.07 -4.28
C ILE A 9 -12.04 28.65 -4.88
N GLY A 10 -12.66 28.50 -6.06
CA GLY A 10 -12.73 27.22 -6.78
C GLY A 10 -11.37 26.76 -7.29
N VAL A 11 -10.51 27.68 -7.74
CA VAL A 11 -9.13 27.38 -8.14
C VAL A 11 -8.26 27.05 -6.91
N LEU A 12 -8.43 27.77 -5.81
CA LEU A 12 -7.68 27.54 -4.56
C LEU A 12 -8.00 26.16 -3.95
N LEU A 13 -9.26 25.73 -3.97
CA LEU A 13 -9.67 24.39 -3.51
C LEU A 13 -9.13 23.27 -4.42
N ILE A 14 -9.05 23.51 -5.73
CA ILE A 14 -8.45 22.56 -6.68
C ILE A 14 -6.93 22.45 -6.46
N VAL A 15 -6.22 23.58 -6.27
CA VAL A 15 -4.76 23.58 -6.04
C VAL A 15 -4.38 22.98 -4.68
N VAL A 16 -5.17 23.23 -3.63
CA VAL A 16 -4.96 22.61 -2.31
C VAL A 16 -5.27 21.11 -2.38
N GLY A 17 -6.34 20.69 -3.07
CA GLY A 17 -6.66 19.27 -3.28
C GLY A 17 -5.63 18.49 -4.11
N LEU A 18 -4.94 19.17 -5.03
CA LEU A 18 -3.85 18.58 -5.83
C LEU A 18 -2.53 18.43 -5.03
N CYS A 19 -2.38 19.11 -3.90
CA CYS A 19 -1.14 19.11 -3.11
C CYS A 19 -1.09 18.01 -2.03
N PHE A 20 -2.16 17.25 -1.80
CA PHE A 20 -2.23 16.28 -0.70
C PHE A 20 -1.80 14.84 -1.03
N LYS A 21 -1.50 14.51 -2.28
CA LYS A 21 -1.14 13.12 -2.63
C LYS A 21 0.35 12.78 -2.51
N SER A 22 1.23 13.74 -2.23
CA SER A 22 2.67 13.60 -2.52
C SER A 22 3.58 13.23 -1.34
N CYS A 23 3.05 12.90 -0.14
CA CYS A 23 3.88 12.74 1.06
C CYS A 23 3.78 11.38 1.78
N GLN A 24 2.95 10.44 1.32
CA GLN A 24 2.72 9.19 2.05
C GLN A 24 2.98 7.97 1.17
N ASP A 25 3.68 6.97 1.74
CA ASP A 25 3.79 5.65 1.13
C ASP A 25 2.41 4.97 1.09
N GLY A 26 2.17 4.10 0.12
CA GLY A 26 0.91 3.36 0.06
C GLY A 26 0.71 2.57 -1.22
N TYR A 27 -0.40 1.82 -1.26
CA TYR A 27 -0.74 1.01 -2.42
C TYR A 27 -1.52 1.79 -3.47
N GLU A 28 -1.21 1.54 -4.73
CA GLU A 28 -1.94 2.06 -5.88
C GLU A 28 -2.34 0.90 -6.80
N ILE A 29 -3.59 0.92 -7.27
CA ILE A 29 -4.08 -0.02 -8.27
C ILE A 29 -4.31 0.75 -9.55
N ASP A 30 -3.58 0.39 -10.61
CA ASP A 30 -3.70 0.98 -11.93
C ASP A 30 -3.77 -0.10 -13.00
N ASN A 31 -4.79 0.00 -13.87
CA ASN A 31 -5.03 -0.93 -14.97
C ASN A 31 -4.93 -2.43 -14.60
N GLY A 32 -5.51 -2.81 -13.45
CA GLY A 32 -5.50 -4.18 -12.94
C GLY A 32 -4.17 -4.66 -12.37
N LYS A 33 -3.20 -3.76 -12.20
CA LYS A 33 -1.91 -4.01 -11.57
C LYS A 33 -1.82 -3.30 -10.24
N VAL A 34 -1.10 -3.90 -9.29
CA VAL A 34 -0.89 -3.34 -7.96
C VAL A 34 0.55 -2.86 -7.82
N TYR A 35 0.70 -1.68 -7.26
CA TYR A 35 1.98 -1.05 -6.98
C TYR A 35 2.02 -0.60 -5.52
N TYR A 36 3.21 -0.65 -4.90
CA TYR A 36 3.48 -0.01 -3.62
C TYR A 36 4.36 1.21 -3.86
N ASN A 37 3.79 2.40 -3.76
CA ASN A 37 4.49 3.64 -4.00
C ASN A 37 5.19 4.11 -2.72
N TYR A 38 6.48 4.32 -2.85
CA TYR A 38 7.28 4.99 -1.84
C TYR A 38 7.20 6.50 -2.03
N ASN A 39 7.33 7.23 -0.92
CA ASN A 39 7.49 8.67 -0.91
C ASN A 39 8.70 9.09 -1.75
N VAL A 40 8.71 10.36 -2.15
CA VAL A 40 9.66 10.92 -3.13
C VAL A 40 11.12 10.70 -2.72
N TRP A 41 11.43 10.61 -1.43
CA TRP A 41 12.79 10.39 -0.93
C TRP A 41 13.28 8.96 -1.15
N LEU A 42 12.38 7.98 -1.11
CA LEU A 42 12.71 6.56 -1.24
C LEU A 42 12.45 6.04 -2.66
N ARG A 43 11.74 6.78 -3.50
CA ARG A 43 11.39 6.34 -4.87
C ARG A 43 12.62 6.01 -5.73
N ASP A 44 13.70 6.78 -5.59
CA ASP A 44 14.91 6.57 -6.39
C ASP A 44 15.89 5.55 -5.76
N SER A 45 15.58 5.03 -4.57
CA SER A 45 16.30 3.92 -3.94
C SER A 45 16.10 2.62 -4.70
N ASP A 46 17.00 1.65 -4.52
CA ASP A 46 16.87 0.33 -5.16
C ASP A 46 15.55 -0.37 -4.79
N GLU A 47 15.08 -0.19 -3.55
CA GLU A 47 13.80 -0.73 -3.08
C GLU A 47 12.62 -0.01 -3.77
N GLY A 48 12.69 1.33 -3.89
CA GLY A 48 11.65 2.16 -4.51
C GLY A 48 11.49 1.98 -6.01
N ARG A 49 12.57 1.57 -6.70
CA ARG A 49 12.55 1.23 -8.14
C ARG A 49 11.75 -0.03 -8.44
N ILE A 50 11.56 -0.90 -7.46
CA ILE A 50 10.74 -2.11 -7.57
C ILE A 50 9.47 -1.89 -6.75
N ASN A 51 8.46 -1.29 -7.37
CA ASN A 51 7.17 -1.03 -6.73
C ASN A 51 6.04 -1.93 -7.23
N TYR A 52 6.22 -2.65 -8.34
CA TYR A 52 5.22 -3.54 -8.90
C TYR A 52 5.09 -4.85 -8.10
N ILE A 53 3.86 -5.22 -7.75
CA ILE A 53 3.54 -6.46 -7.05
C ILE A 53 3.09 -7.50 -8.06
N ASP A 54 4.01 -8.40 -8.41
CA ASP A 54 3.73 -9.44 -9.39
C ASP A 54 2.66 -10.41 -8.90
N SER A 55 1.78 -10.82 -9.82
CA SER A 55 0.69 -11.78 -9.59
C SER A 55 -0.32 -11.41 -8.49
N ALA A 56 -0.35 -10.16 -8.02
CA ALA A 56 -1.38 -9.69 -7.09
C ALA A 56 -2.77 -9.70 -7.75
N ASP A 57 -3.78 -10.21 -7.04
CA ASP A 57 -5.17 -10.15 -7.51
C ASP A 57 -5.75 -8.76 -7.20
N ALA A 58 -5.56 -7.83 -8.13
CA ALA A 58 -6.02 -6.45 -8.01
C ALA A 58 -7.53 -6.30 -7.72
N ALA A 59 -8.36 -7.27 -8.13
CA ALA A 59 -9.81 -7.21 -7.90
C ALA A 59 -10.18 -7.48 -6.44
N THR A 60 -9.32 -8.18 -5.69
CA THR A 60 -9.53 -8.51 -4.28
C THR A 60 -8.50 -7.87 -3.35
N PHE A 61 -7.60 -7.06 -3.91
CA PHE A 61 -6.52 -6.44 -3.17
C PHE A 61 -7.06 -5.38 -2.20
N LYS A 62 -6.58 -5.45 -0.96
CA LYS A 62 -6.99 -4.58 0.13
C LYS A 62 -5.80 -4.24 1.02
N GLU A 63 -5.49 -2.95 1.10
CA GLU A 63 -4.60 -2.41 2.12
C GLU A 63 -5.21 -2.60 3.52
N LEU A 64 -4.36 -2.99 4.47
CA LEU A 64 -4.77 -3.23 5.85
C LEU A 64 -4.36 -2.05 6.74
N GLY A 65 -5.35 -1.36 7.30
CA GLY A 65 -5.15 -0.26 8.24
C GLY A 65 -4.31 0.88 7.67
N HIS A 66 -3.67 1.67 8.55
CA HIS A 66 -2.63 2.62 8.18
C HIS A 66 -1.27 1.93 8.31
N SER A 67 -1.01 0.93 7.45
CA SER A 67 0.21 0.11 7.54
C SER A 67 0.75 -0.24 6.15
N ASN A 68 1.93 -0.86 6.15
CA ASN A 68 2.53 -1.38 4.92
C ASN A 68 2.04 -2.78 4.56
N TYR A 69 1.06 -3.34 5.27
CA TYR A 69 0.50 -4.65 4.97
C TYR A 69 -0.72 -4.56 4.05
N ALA A 70 -0.87 -5.53 3.17
CA ALA A 70 -2.06 -5.71 2.35
C ALA A 70 -2.35 -7.19 2.12
N VAL A 71 -3.57 -7.49 1.69
CA VAL A 71 -4.02 -8.84 1.36
C VAL A 71 -4.76 -8.85 0.04
N ASP A 72 -4.68 -9.96 -0.66
CA ASP A 72 -5.68 -10.35 -1.65
C ASP A 72 -6.29 -11.71 -1.25
N LYS A 73 -7.19 -12.25 -2.07
CA LYS A 73 -7.85 -13.53 -1.75
C LYS A 73 -6.89 -14.73 -1.59
N ASN A 74 -5.67 -14.64 -2.12
CA ASN A 74 -4.69 -15.73 -2.20
C ASN A 74 -3.41 -15.48 -1.39
N SER A 75 -3.12 -14.24 -1.02
CA SER A 75 -1.78 -13.83 -0.58
C SER A 75 -1.82 -12.66 0.39
N VAL A 76 -0.75 -12.58 1.19
CA VAL A 76 -0.45 -11.43 2.05
C VAL A 76 0.81 -10.74 1.53
N TYR A 77 0.84 -9.42 1.66
CA TYR A 77 1.91 -8.56 1.19
C TYR A 77 2.40 -7.64 2.30
N TYR A 78 3.69 -7.37 2.28
CA TYR A 78 4.32 -6.27 2.99
C TYR A 78 5.07 -5.41 1.98
N LYS A 79 4.60 -4.18 1.78
CA LYS A 79 4.99 -3.32 0.66
C LYS A 79 4.84 -4.07 -0.68
N GLN A 80 5.84 -4.02 -1.54
CA GLN A 80 5.87 -4.78 -2.80
C GLN A 80 6.09 -6.29 -2.64
N TYR A 81 6.43 -6.77 -1.44
CA TYR A 81 6.86 -8.15 -1.23
C TYR A 81 5.72 -9.05 -0.78
N ARG A 82 5.55 -10.18 -1.47
CA ARG A 82 4.66 -11.26 -1.05
C ARG A 82 5.24 -12.02 0.15
N ILE A 83 4.41 -12.23 1.18
CA ILE A 83 4.74 -13.04 2.35
C ILE A 83 4.34 -14.50 2.07
N TYR A 84 5.30 -15.30 1.60
CA TYR A 84 5.07 -16.72 1.30
C TYR A 84 4.68 -17.52 2.55
N GLY A 85 3.61 -18.30 2.43
CA GLY A 85 3.09 -19.18 3.48
C GLY A 85 2.13 -18.49 4.46
N ALA A 86 1.93 -17.17 4.35
CA ALA A 86 0.95 -16.46 5.15
C ALA A 86 -0.48 -16.85 4.76
N ASP A 87 -1.36 -16.90 5.75
CA ASP A 87 -2.78 -17.21 5.55
C ASP A 87 -3.62 -15.92 5.43
N PRO A 88 -4.02 -15.51 4.22
CA PRO A 88 -4.73 -14.23 4.01
C PRO A 88 -6.08 -14.19 4.72
N LEU A 89 -6.71 -15.33 4.99
CA LEU A 89 -8.02 -15.38 5.63
C LEU A 89 -7.98 -15.08 7.12
N SER A 90 -6.86 -15.35 7.79
CA SER A 90 -6.68 -15.11 9.22
C SER A 90 -5.70 -14.00 9.53
N PHE A 91 -5.15 -13.33 8.51
CA PHE A 91 -4.16 -12.28 8.67
C PHE A 91 -4.77 -11.00 9.24
N TYR A 92 -4.16 -10.46 10.30
CA TYR A 92 -4.53 -9.17 10.85
C TYR A 92 -3.32 -8.44 11.46
N ILE A 93 -3.43 -7.12 11.49
CA ILE A 93 -2.38 -6.24 12.03
C ILE A 93 -2.51 -6.14 13.55
N ILE A 94 -1.38 -6.31 14.24
CA ILE A 94 -1.29 -6.09 15.69
C ILE A 94 -0.96 -4.62 15.96
N ASN A 95 0.03 -4.07 15.26
CA ASN A 95 0.45 -2.67 15.31
C ASN A 95 1.15 -2.29 13.98
N PRO A 96 1.51 -1.03 13.73
CA PRO A 96 2.08 -0.61 12.44
C PRO A 96 3.29 -1.45 11.95
N ASP A 97 4.05 -2.03 12.88
CA ASP A 97 5.27 -2.78 12.60
C ASP A 97 5.11 -4.31 12.70
N SER A 98 3.92 -4.81 13.09
CA SER A 98 3.70 -6.24 13.28
C SER A 98 2.28 -6.71 12.98
N ALA A 99 2.21 -7.94 12.48
CA ALA A 99 0.97 -8.59 12.11
C ALA A 99 1.07 -10.08 12.44
N THR A 100 -0.06 -10.79 12.41
CA THR A 100 -0.08 -12.23 12.65
C THR A 100 -1.17 -12.86 11.80
N ASP A 101 -1.00 -14.16 11.54
CA ASP A 101 -2.07 -15.02 11.08
C ASP A 101 -2.24 -16.19 12.06
N LYS A 102 -3.06 -17.16 11.68
CA LYS A 102 -3.32 -18.40 12.45
C LYS A 102 -2.06 -19.22 12.74
N TYR A 103 -1.00 -19.09 11.95
CA TYR A 103 0.20 -19.93 11.99
C TYR A 103 1.45 -19.22 12.50
N ALA A 104 1.61 -17.92 12.21
CA ALA A 104 2.83 -17.19 12.50
C ALA A 104 2.59 -15.70 12.77
N THR A 105 3.56 -15.08 13.45
CA THR A 105 3.64 -13.64 13.68
C THR A 105 4.78 -13.05 12.85
N TYR A 106 4.53 -11.88 12.29
CA TYR A 106 5.38 -11.16 11.36
C TYR A 106 5.73 -9.80 11.98
N GLY A 107 7.02 -9.46 11.99
CA GLY A 107 7.49 -8.19 12.49
C GLY A 107 8.59 -7.63 11.60
N PHE A 108 8.68 -6.30 11.55
CA PHE A 108 9.82 -5.62 10.96
C PHE A 108 11.08 -6.10 11.70
N GLU A 109 12.01 -6.70 10.95
CA GLU A 109 13.34 -7.23 11.36
C GLU A 109 13.50 -8.69 11.81
N LYS A 110 12.47 -9.49 12.12
CA LYS A 110 12.69 -10.93 12.41
C LYS A 110 11.58 -11.84 11.91
N ARG A 111 11.94 -12.71 10.96
CA ARG A 111 11.13 -13.85 10.53
C ARG A 111 11.15 -14.90 11.64
N PHE A 112 10.28 -14.81 12.63
CA PHE A 112 10.05 -15.92 13.57
C PHE A 112 9.17 -16.96 12.90
N VAL A 113 9.76 -17.81 12.05
CA VAL A 113 9.10 -19.06 11.65
C VAL A 113 9.22 -20.00 12.84
N ARG A 114 8.13 -20.21 13.57
CA ARG A 114 8.06 -21.37 14.47
C ARG A 114 7.84 -22.58 13.56
N SER A 115 8.93 -23.27 13.19
CA SER A 115 8.81 -24.54 12.48
C SER A 115 8.09 -25.54 13.38
N ARG A 116 7.17 -26.31 12.80
CA ARG A 116 6.86 -27.63 13.33
C ARG A 116 7.89 -28.61 12.80
#